data_AF-A0A377XFP4-F1
#
_entry.id   AF-A0A377XFP4-F1
#
_cell.length_a   1.000
_cell.length_b   1.000
_cell.length_c   1.000
_cell.angle_alpha   90.00
_cell.angle_beta   90.00
_cell.angle_gamma   90.00
#
_symmetry.space_group_name_H-M   'P 1'
#
loop_
_entity.id
_entity.type
_entity.pdbx_description
1 polymer ?
#
loop_
_entity_poly.entity_id
_entity_poly.type
_entity_poly.pdbx_seq_one_letter_code
_entity_poly.pdbx_strand_id
1 'polypeptide(L)'
;MQALADWAGIGGFGPLVVGSAQTVADELQSWVEETDVDGFNLAYAVTHETFRDVVELLVPELQKRGVFKQEYREGTLREKLFGGGPRLAAPSPGRQLPPAMRARRHR
;
A
#
# COMPACT_ATOMS: atom_id res chain seq x y z
N MET A 1 24.35 10.81 18.66
CA MET A 1 24.27 10.91 17.19
C MET A 1 24.31 9.54 16.52
N GLN A 2 25.24 8.65 16.88
CA GLN A 2 25.36 7.31 16.27
C GLN A 2 24.05 6.50 16.30
N ALA A 3 23.42 6.34 17.48
CA ALA A 3 22.17 5.57 17.61
C ALA A 3 20.98 6.10 16.76
N LEU A 4 20.95 7.41 16.48
CA LEU A 4 19.94 8.02 15.60
C LEU A 4 20.24 7.73 14.12
N ALA A 5 21.52 7.69 13.74
CA ALA A 5 21.95 7.30 12.40
C ALA A 5 21.70 5.81 12.14
N ASP A 6 21.94 4.96 13.15
CA ASP A 6 21.68 3.52 13.06
C ASP A 6 20.18 3.23 12.92
N TRP A 7 19.32 4.02 13.60
CA TRP A 7 17.87 3.89 13.51
C TRP A 7 17.27 4.47 12.22
N ALA A 8 17.72 5.64 11.78
CA ALA A 8 17.18 6.32 10.60
C ALA A 8 17.85 5.91 9.28
N GLY A 9 18.89 5.08 9.33
CA GLY A 9 19.68 4.69 8.16
C GLY A 9 18.89 3.87 7.12
N ILE A 10 17.84 3.16 7.54
CA ILE A 10 16.92 2.43 6.67
C ILE A 10 15.49 2.79 7.08
N GLY A 11 14.65 3.22 6.12
CA GLY A 11 13.23 3.54 6.37
C GLY A 11 12.95 4.98 6.82
N GLY A 12 13.98 5.79 7.07
CA GLY A 12 13.81 7.19 7.48
C GLY A 12 13.12 7.32 8.83
N PHE A 13 11.96 7.98 8.87
CA PHE A 13 11.13 8.09 10.07
C PHE A 13 9.96 7.09 10.11
N GLY A 14 9.87 6.20 9.11
CA GLY A 14 8.88 5.13 9.09
C GLY A 14 9.28 3.97 10.01
N PRO A 15 8.32 3.15 10.45
CA PRO A 15 8.63 1.94 11.19
C PRO A 15 9.45 0.96 10.35
N LEU A 16 10.44 0.34 10.96
CA LEU A 16 11.25 -0.72 10.37
C LEU A 16 10.88 -2.06 11.02
N VAL A 17 10.41 -3.00 10.23
CA VAL A 17 10.07 -4.36 10.67
C VAL A 17 11.08 -5.33 10.06
N VAL A 18 11.74 -6.13 10.90
CA VAL A 18 12.74 -7.10 10.48
C VAL A 18 12.40 -8.47 11.08
N GLY A 19 12.28 -9.48 10.24
CA GLY A 19 11.94 -10.82 10.68
C GLY A 19 11.60 -11.75 9.52
N SER A 20 10.99 -12.89 9.85
CA SER A 20 10.45 -13.80 8.85
C SER A 20 9.21 -13.21 8.17
N ALA A 21 8.77 -13.79 7.04
CA ALA A 21 7.52 -13.41 6.39
C ALA A 21 6.30 -13.48 7.33
N GLN A 22 6.28 -14.46 8.26
CA GLN A 22 5.24 -14.58 9.28
C GLN A 22 5.29 -13.42 10.26
N THR A 23 6.48 -13.10 10.79
CA THR A 23 6.69 -11.99 11.72
C THR A 23 6.26 -10.66 11.11
N VAL A 24 6.63 -10.40 9.85
CA VAL A 24 6.22 -9.17 9.15
C VAL A 24 4.72 -9.16 8.89
N ALA A 25 4.13 -10.30 8.48
CA ALA A 25 2.69 -10.40 8.25
C ALA A 25 1.86 -10.22 9.53
N ASP A 26 2.36 -10.69 10.68
CA ASP A 26 1.75 -10.50 12.00
C ASP A 26 1.70 -9.00 12.35
N GLU A 27 2.83 -8.30 12.19
CA GLU A 27 2.93 -6.87 12.48
C GLU A 27 2.06 -6.01 11.55
N LEU A 28 2.01 -6.34 10.25
CA LEU A 28 1.12 -5.61 9.33
C LEU A 28 -0.36 -5.81 9.67
N GLN A 29 -0.75 -6.99 10.15
CA GLN A 29 -2.12 -7.25 10.57
C GLN A 29 -2.48 -6.55 11.87
N SER A 30 -1.58 -6.55 12.87
CA SER A 30 -1.84 -5.80 14.12
C SER A 30 -2.07 -4.33 13.83
N TRP A 31 -1.31 -3.72 12.91
CA TRP A 31 -1.55 -2.33 12.53
C TRP A 31 -2.92 -2.12 11.87
N VAL A 32 -3.37 -3.02 10.99
CA VAL A 32 -4.72 -2.94 10.41
C VAL A 32 -5.79 -3.03 11.51
N GLU A 33 -5.66 -4.00 12.41
CA GLU A 33 -6.62 -4.25 13.49
C GLU A 33 -6.69 -3.10 14.51
N GLU A 34 -5.54 -2.51 14.83
CA GLU A 34 -5.44 -1.46 15.85
C GLU A 34 -5.75 -0.06 15.30
N THR A 35 -5.56 0.19 14.00
CA THR A 35 -5.58 1.55 13.45
C THR A 35 -6.54 1.76 12.27
N ASP A 36 -7.19 0.70 11.77
CA ASP A 36 -8.13 0.75 10.63
C ASP A 36 -7.49 1.28 9.34
N VAL A 37 -6.19 0.99 9.13
CA VAL A 37 -5.50 1.33 7.88
C VAL A 37 -5.87 0.37 6.76
N ASP A 38 -6.15 0.90 5.57
CA ASP A 38 -6.55 0.10 4.39
C ASP A 38 -5.37 -0.56 3.64
N GLY A 39 -4.13 -0.15 3.94
CA GLY A 39 -2.95 -0.65 3.26
C GLY A 39 -1.68 0.14 3.53
N PHE A 40 -0.59 -0.27 2.87
CA PHE A 40 0.77 0.19 3.18
C PHE A 40 1.50 0.70 1.95
N ASN A 41 2.31 1.74 2.16
CA ASN A 41 3.36 2.15 1.23
C ASN A 41 4.67 1.50 1.67
N LEU A 42 5.18 0.55 0.87
CA LEU A 42 6.42 -0.15 1.17
C LEU A 42 7.63 0.64 0.67
N ALA A 43 8.50 1.06 1.59
CA ALA A 43 9.82 1.58 1.28
C ALA A 43 10.83 0.42 1.15
N TYR A 44 11.85 0.59 0.32
CA TYR A 44 12.89 -0.42 0.12
C TYR A 44 14.16 -0.08 0.90
N ALA A 45 14.81 -1.11 1.43
CA ALA A 45 16.19 -0.99 1.93
C ALA A 45 17.18 -1.15 0.78
N VAL A 46 16.91 -2.08 -0.13
CA VAL A 46 17.71 -2.35 -1.33
C VAL A 46 16.79 -2.49 -2.53
N THR A 47 17.03 -1.68 -3.56
CA THR A 47 16.34 -1.82 -4.84
C THR A 47 17.13 -2.80 -5.71
N HIS A 48 16.59 -3.93 -6.17
CA HIS A 48 15.17 -4.33 -6.31
C HIS A 48 14.78 -5.50 -5.39
N GLU A 49 15.72 -6.00 -4.61
CA GLU A 49 15.65 -7.21 -3.80
C GLU A 49 14.54 -7.12 -2.76
N THR A 50 14.33 -5.96 -2.12
CA THR A 50 13.24 -5.82 -1.14
C THR A 50 11.88 -6.14 -1.75
N PHE A 51 11.61 -5.72 -2.98
CA PHE A 51 10.33 -6.01 -3.64
C PHE A 51 10.22 -7.48 -4.07
N ARG A 52 11.35 -8.12 -4.42
CA ARG A 52 11.37 -9.55 -4.69
C ARG A 52 11.00 -10.33 -3.44
N ASP A 53 11.61 -10.05 -2.31
CA ASP A 53 11.33 -10.74 -1.04
C ASP A 53 9.88 -10.53 -0.61
N VAL A 54 9.32 -9.33 -0.80
CA VAL A 54 7.90 -9.07 -0.55
C VAL A 54 7.01 -9.97 -1.42
N VAL A 55 7.28 -10.07 -2.72
CA VAL A 55 6.47 -10.85 -3.65
C VAL A 55 6.64 -12.36 -3.44
N GLU A 56 7.86 -12.83 -3.21
CA GLU A 56 8.18 -14.26 -3.12
C GLU A 56 7.89 -14.84 -1.73
N LEU A 57 7.97 -14.03 -0.66
CA LEU A 57 7.85 -14.50 0.73
C LEU A 57 6.62 -13.95 1.44
N LEU A 58 6.41 -12.63 1.42
CA LEU A 58 5.36 -11.99 2.22
C LEU A 58 3.97 -12.11 1.60
N VAL A 59 3.84 -11.88 0.28
CA VAL A 59 2.55 -11.98 -0.42
C VAL A 59 1.91 -13.35 -0.26
N PRO A 60 2.61 -14.50 -0.42
CA PRO A 60 2.03 -15.82 -0.17
C PRO A 60 1.52 -16.01 1.27
N GLU A 61 2.22 -15.47 2.26
CA GLU A 61 1.80 -15.56 3.67
C GLU A 61 0.52 -14.73 3.91
N LEU A 62 0.45 -13.50 3.39
CA LEU A 62 -0.76 -12.67 3.48
C LEU A 62 -1.95 -13.30 2.71
N GLN A 63 -1.68 -13.93 1.57
CA GLN A 63 -2.65 -14.67 0.79
C GLN A 63 -3.19 -15.90 1.51
N LYS A 64 -2.32 -16.66 2.19
CA LYS A 64 -2.69 -17.81 3.03
C LYS A 64 -3.63 -17.40 4.17
N ARG A 65 -3.46 -16.20 4.71
CA ARG A 65 -4.31 -15.61 5.76
C ARG A 65 -5.62 -15.02 5.23
N GLY A 66 -5.78 -14.92 3.91
CA GLY A 66 -6.99 -14.35 3.29
C GLY A 66 -7.08 -12.83 3.34
N VAL A 67 -6.01 -12.13 3.75
CA VAL A 67 -5.98 -10.66 3.87
C VAL A 67 -5.38 -9.97 2.64
N PHE A 68 -4.90 -10.74 1.66
CA PHE A 68 -4.41 -10.23 0.39
C PHE A 68 -5.08 -10.92 -0.80
N LYS A 69 -5.33 -10.17 -1.87
CA LYS A 69 -6.00 -10.68 -3.07
C LYS A 69 -5.21 -11.79 -3.75
N GLN A 70 -5.92 -12.76 -4.32
CA GLN A 70 -5.34 -13.84 -5.14
C GLN A 70 -5.23 -13.44 -6.61
N GLU A 71 -6.14 -12.59 -7.07
CA GLU A 71 -6.20 -12.11 -8.45
C GLU A 71 -6.61 -10.64 -8.49
N TYR A 72 -6.31 -9.99 -9.62
CA TYR A 72 -6.77 -8.63 -9.86
C TYR A 72 -8.19 -8.66 -10.41
N ARG A 73 -9.10 -7.93 -9.76
CA ARG A 73 -10.41 -7.60 -10.34
C ARG A 73 -10.23 -6.83 -11.65
N GLU A 74 -11.19 -6.91 -12.55
CA GLU A 74 -11.16 -6.09 -13.77
C GLU A 74 -11.36 -4.59 -13.48
N GLY A 75 -11.08 -3.76 -14.48
CA GLY A 75 -11.28 -2.31 -14.40
C GLY A 75 -10.05 -1.49 -13.95
N THR A 76 -10.31 -0.20 -13.77
CA THR A 76 -9.33 0.83 -13.42
C THR A 76 -8.86 0.72 -11.97
N LEU A 77 -7.74 1.38 -11.65
CA LEU A 77 -7.23 1.45 -10.28
C LEU A 77 -8.28 2.00 -9.29
N ARG A 78 -9.06 3.02 -9.70
CA ARG A 78 -10.09 3.61 -8.84
C ARG A 78 -11.18 2.61 -8.49
N GLU A 79 -11.63 1.82 -9.47
CA GLU A 79 -12.63 0.77 -9.25
C GLU A 79 -12.10 -0.32 -8.31
N LYS A 80 -10.83 -0.70 -8.48
CA LYS A 80 -10.16 -1.69 -7.64
C LYS A 80 -10.03 -1.26 -6.17
N LEU A 81 -9.73 0.02 -5.93
CA LEU A 81 -9.50 0.55 -4.57
C LEU A 81 -10.78 1.02 -3.88
N PHE A 82 -11.67 1.72 -4.59
CA PHE A 82 -12.80 2.44 -3.96
C PHE A 82 -14.18 1.96 -4.42
N GLY A 83 -14.25 1.11 -5.46
CA GLY A 83 -15.51 0.80 -6.13
C GLY A 83 -16.14 2.02 -6.82
N GLY A 84 -17.43 1.94 -7.16
CA GLY A 84 -18.25 3.08 -7.61
C GLY A 84 -17.97 3.63 -9.02
N GLY A 85 -16.98 3.10 -9.75
CA GLY A 85 -16.68 3.41 -11.14
C GLY A 85 -15.36 4.16 -11.38
N PRO A 86 -15.01 4.44 -12.64
CA PRO A 86 -13.67 4.89 -13.02
C PRO A 86 -13.41 6.38 -12.77
N ARG A 87 -14.36 7.11 -12.17
CA ARG A 87 -14.30 8.56 -11.94
C ARG A 87 -14.54 8.90 -10.48
N LEU A 88 -14.13 10.10 -10.07
CA LEU A 88 -14.36 10.63 -8.71
C LEU A 88 -15.83 10.47 -8.31
N ALA A 89 -16.08 9.85 -7.15
CA ALA A 89 -17.40 9.70 -6.58
C ALA A 89 -17.95 11.06 -6.10
N ALA A 90 -19.25 11.16 -5.90
CA ALA A 90 -19.81 12.28 -5.13
C ALA A 90 -19.71 11.94 -3.64
N PRO A 91 -19.35 12.88 -2.75
CA PRO A 91 -19.16 14.31 -3.00
C PRO A 91 -17.68 14.74 -3.10
N SER A 92 -16.81 14.05 -3.87
CA SER A 92 -15.42 14.50 -4.03
C SER A 92 -15.34 15.92 -4.65
N PRO A 93 -14.49 16.84 -4.13
CA PRO A 93 -14.41 18.22 -4.64
C PRO A 93 -14.16 18.31 -6.16
N GLY A 94 -13.26 17.47 -6.69
CA GLY A 94 -12.99 17.42 -8.13
C GLY A 94 -14.20 16.98 -8.99
N ARG A 95 -15.18 16.29 -8.41
CA ARG A 95 -16.45 15.93 -9.07
C ARG A 95 -17.42 17.10 -9.12
N GLN A 96 -17.26 18.10 -8.26
CA GLN A 96 -18.11 19.29 -8.21
C GLN A 96 -17.63 20.40 -9.17
N LEU A 97 -16.37 20.32 -9.64
CA LEU A 97 -15.84 21.26 -10.62
C LEU A 97 -16.67 21.30 -11.92
N PRO A 98 -16.73 22.46 -12.61
CA PRO A 98 -17.37 22.58 -13.92
C PRO A 98 -16.81 21.54 -14.91
N PRO A 99 -17.61 21.00 -15.85
CA PRO A 99 -17.16 19.97 -16.79
C PRO A 99 -15.87 20.32 -17.54
N ALA A 100 -15.66 21.59 -17.88
CA ALA A 100 -14.47 22.09 -18.57
C ALA A 100 -13.17 22.05 -17.72
N MET A 101 -13.29 21.99 -16.39
CA MET A 101 -12.18 21.97 -15.42
C MET A 101 -11.94 20.58 -14.81
N ARG A 102 -12.82 19.61 -15.06
CA ARG A 102 -12.55 18.21 -14.70
C ARG A 102 -11.42 17.72 -15.59
N ALA A 103 -10.37 17.15 -14.98
CA ALA A 103 -9.10 16.76 -15.59
C ALA A 103 -9.19 16.53 -17.12
N ARG A 104 -8.50 17.37 -17.89
CA ARG A 104 -8.36 17.18 -19.34
C ARG A 104 -7.57 15.89 -19.56
N ARG A 105 -8.10 14.98 -20.37
CA ARG A 105 -7.31 13.84 -20.87
C ARG A 105 -6.16 14.44 -21.70
N HIS A 106 -4.96 14.47 -21.13
CA HIS A 106 -3.77 14.48 -21.97
C HIS A 106 -3.76 13.10 -22.66
N ARG A 107 -3.94 13.12 -23.98
CA ARG A 107 -3.73 11.93 -24.83
C ARG A 107 -2.25 11.62 -24.87
#